data_AF-A9WCC0-F1
#
_entry.id   AF-A9WCC0-F1
#
_cell.length_a   1.000
_cell.length_b   1.000
_cell.length_c   1.000
_cell.angle_alpha   90.00
_cell.angle_beta   90.00
_cell.angle_gamma   90.00
#
_symmetry.space_group_name_H-M   'P 1'
#
loop_
_entity.id
_entity.type
_entity.pdbx_description
1 polymer ?
#
loop_
_entity_poly.entity_id
_entity_poly.type
_entity_poly.pdbx_seq_one_letter_code
_entity_poly.pdbx_strand_id
1 'polypeptide(L)'
;MTTTVNESGVRANPAEARELVERGIAAARGGQRRVAAGLLARALKLDPRDERAWLWLSGVVDDPAQRAFCLQAVLRINPQNPHARRGLAYLERQGTVNARPIADLSVPAAAPETTTETPATPATSPAKDTAHRDWWLHWRWQHRETSRVRLVLWILPIVLLSVAVFLHQSVSIAREQALAALAAEQASAFTVESPSVVAVATPTPIPALEAEPLAVVESLTVSYLSAVEAIRADLRTATMTYRQETSQPGGASVNHVAATQRLRSTVAQALANLGELRVPGVLLPAHEDYRRGLELELAGLDAILEFYSTYDVAHANRAALRFQEARAFIERAQVGFQAQLQLLGEESLISAYTIR
;
A
#
# COMPACT_ATOMS: atom_id res chain seq x y z
N MET A 1 30.74 -51.56 16.73
CA MET A 1 31.13 -51.23 15.34
C MET A 1 30.03 -51.76 14.43
N THR A 2 29.37 -51.00 13.56
CA THR A 2 29.44 -49.56 13.27
C THR A 2 28.05 -49.12 12.77
N THR A 3 27.42 -48.15 13.42
CA THR A 3 26.20 -47.50 12.90
C THR A 3 26.59 -46.56 11.76
N THR A 4 26.22 -46.91 10.52
CA THR A 4 26.35 -46.02 9.37
C THR A 4 25.30 -44.91 9.45
N VAL A 5 25.67 -43.79 10.06
CA VAL A 5 24.97 -42.51 9.91
C VAL A 5 25.14 -42.06 8.46
N ASN A 6 24.08 -42.19 7.65
CA ASN A 6 24.15 -41.89 6.21
C ASN A 6 23.28 -40.68 5.83
N GLU A 7 23.93 -39.52 5.77
CA GLU A 7 23.64 -38.37 4.91
C GLU A 7 22.16 -38.06 4.54
N SER A 8 21.45 -37.41 5.46
CA SER A 8 20.14 -36.79 5.20
C SER A 8 20.22 -35.28 4.85
N GLY A 9 21.37 -34.80 4.34
CA GLY A 9 21.70 -33.37 4.26
C GLY A 9 21.45 -32.61 2.94
N VAL A 10 21.20 -33.28 1.80
CA VAL A 10 21.29 -32.64 0.45
C VAL A 10 20.01 -32.74 -0.40
N ARG A 11 18.95 -33.41 0.07
CA ARG A 11 17.65 -33.39 -0.63
C ARG A 11 16.76 -32.28 -0.06
N ALA A 12 16.91 -31.07 -0.61
CA ALA A 12 15.97 -29.97 -0.39
C ALA A 12 14.53 -30.45 -0.66
N ASN A 13 13.58 -30.05 0.20
CA ASN A 13 12.30 -30.74 0.34
C ASN A 13 11.51 -30.86 -0.99
N PRO A 14 11.37 -32.06 -1.59
CA PRO A 14 10.59 -32.22 -2.82
C PRO A 14 9.08 -32.02 -2.58
N ALA A 15 8.63 -32.11 -1.33
CA ALA A 15 7.27 -31.74 -0.93
C ALA A 15 7.05 -30.22 -1.00
N GLU A 16 8.00 -29.42 -0.48
CA GLU A 16 7.95 -27.95 -0.52
C GLU A 16 8.04 -27.43 -1.97
N ALA A 17 8.87 -28.06 -2.81
CA ALA A 17 8.92 -27.77 -4.25
C ALA A 17 7.54 -27.93 -4.90
N ARG A 18 6.88 -29.07 -4.70
CA ARG A 18 5.55 -29.37 -5.25
C ARG A 18 4.49 -28.39 -4.74
N GLU A 19 4.52 -28.06 -3.45
CA GLU A 19 3.58 -27.10 -2.86
C GLU A 19 3.72 -25.71 -3.49
N LEU A 20 4.95 -25.24 -3.70
CA LEU A 20 5.22 -23.99 -4.41
C LEU A 20 4.75 -24.03 -5.88
N VAL A 21 4.82 -25.19 -6.55
CA VAL A 21 4.23 -25.38 -7.89
C VAL A 21 2.72 -25.23 -7.85
N GLU A 22 2.01 -25.93 -6.96
CA GLU A 22 0.55 -25.85 -6.90
C GLU A 22 0.07 -24.44 -6.53
N ARG A 23 0.70 -23.79 -5.55
CA ARG A 23 0.43 -22.37 -5.20
C ARG A 23 0.70 -21.44 -6.38
N GLY A 24 1.81 -21.65 -7.11
CA GLY A 24 2.16 -20.87 -8.30
C GLY A 24 1.17 -21.05 -9.46
N ILE A 25 0.66 -22.26 -9.66
CA ILE A 25 -0.39 -22.57 -10.66
C ILE A 25 -1.72 -21.92 -10.26
N ALA A 26 -2.10 -21.98 -8.99
CA ALA A 26 -3.31 -21.31 -8.49
C ALA A 26 -3.23 -19.79 -8.71
N ALA A 27 -2.09 -19.16 -8.38
CA ALA A 27 -1.85 -17.74 -8.64
C ALA A 27 -1.89 -17.40 -10.15
N ALA A 28 -1.35 -18.26 -11.01
CA ALA A 28 -1.39 -18.08 -12.46
C ALA A 28 -2.83 -18.10 -13.01
N ARG A 29 -3.64 -19.07 -12.55
CA ARG A 29 -5.06 -19.19 -12.89
C ARG A 29 -5.89 -18.02 -12.37
N GLY A 30 -5.55 -17.50 -11.18
CA GLY A 30 -6.15 -16.30 -10.60
C GLY A 30 -5.68 -14.97 -11.21
N GLY A 31 -4.95 -14.99 -12.33
CA GLY A 31 -4.48 -13.78 -13.03
C GLY A 31 -3.30 -13.05 -12.35
N GLN A 32 -2.80 -13.54 -11.21
CA GLN A 32 -1.73 -12.92 -10.43
C GLN A 32 -0.35 -13.27 -11.00
N ARG A 33 -0.10 -12.90 -12.27
CA ARG A 33 1.07 -13.33 -13.07
C ARG A 33 2.42 -13.10 -12.37
N ARG A 34 2.58 -11.98 -11.65
CA ARG A 34 3.80 -11.66 -10.87
C ARG A 34 4.03 -12.62 -9.68
N VAL A 35 2.98 -12.89 -8.91
CA VAL A 35 3.03 -13.81 -7.76
C VAL A 35 3.31 -15.23 -8.24
N ALA A 36 2.62 -15.64 -9.31
CA ALA A 36 2.85 -16.93 -9.97
C ALA A 36 4.30 -17.10 -10.43
N ALA A 37 4.87 -16.13 -11.13
CA ALA A 37 6.26 -16.19 -11.59
C ALA A 37 7.26 -16.34 -10.42
N GLY A 38 7.04 -15.61 -9.32
CA GLY A 38 7.86 -15.71 -8.10
C GLY A 38 7.79 -17.09 -7.44
N LEU A 39 6.58 -17.65 -7.29
CA LEU A 39 6.35 -18.96 -6.68
C LEU A 39 6.92 -20.09 -7.54
N LEU A 40 6.61 -20.10 -8.85
CA LEU A 40 7.06 -21.13 -9.79
C LEU A 40 8.60 -21.16 -9.91
N ALA A 41 9.25 -20.00 -9.93
CA ALA A 41 10.71 -19.98 -9.95
C ALA A 41 11.35 -20.36 -8.60
N ARG A 42 10.66 -20.14 -7.46
CA ARG A 42 11.12 -20.66 -6.16
C ARG A 42 10.99 -22.18 -6.08
N ALA A 43 9.92 -22.75 -6.65
CA ALA A 43 9.82 -24.19 -6.86
C ALA A 43 10.99 -24.72 -7.72
N LEU A 44 11.28 -24.06 -8.85
CA LEU A 44 12.38 -24.43 -9.75
C LEU A 44 13.79 -24.26 -9.15
N LYS A 45 13.95 -23.53 -8.03
CA LYS A 45 15.20 -23.53 -7.25
C LYS A 45 15.36 -24.78 -6.39
N LEU A 46 14.25 -25.41 -5.98
CA LEU A 46 14.24 -26.64 -5.18
C LEU A 46 14.24 -27.88 -6.08
N ASP A 47 13.44 -27.88 -7.15
CA ASP A 47 13.44 -28.90 -8.21
C ASP A 47 13.49 -28.27 -9.62
N PRO A 48 14.69 -28.11 -10.21
CA PRO A 48 14.83 -27.60 -11.58
C PRO A 48 14.28 -28.52 -12.68
N ARG A 49 13.87 -29.75 -12.34
CA ARG A 49 13.37 -30.76 -13.29
C ARG A 49 11.84 -30.83 -13.37
N ASP A 50 11.11 -29.98 -12.63
CA ASP A 50 9.65 -29.95 -12.70
C ASP A 50 9.16 -29.34 -14.04
N GLU A 51 8.68 -30.23 -14.91
CA GLU A 51 8.09 -29.92 -16.21
C GLU A 51 6.91 -28.94 -16.12
N ARG A 52 6.05 -29.10 -15.09
CA ARG A 52 4.85 -28.28 -14.90
C ARG A 52 5.25 -26.86 -14.51
N ALA A 53 6.24 -26.73 -13.64
CA ALA A 53 6.71 -25.43 -13.17
C ALA A 53 7.26 -24.58 -14.32
N TRP A 54 8.10 -25.16 -15.19
CA TRP A 54 8.59 -24.49 -16.40
C TRP A 54 7.47 -24.14 -17.39
N LEU A 55 6.51 -25.05 -17.59
CA LEU A 55 5.39 -24.82 -18.51
C LEU A 55 4.50 -23.66 -18.05
N TRP A 56 4.14 -23.62 -16.77
CA TRP A 56 3.33 -22.52 -16.22
C TRP A 56 4.10 -21.21 -16.16
N LEU A 57 5.42 -21.23 -15.92
CA LEU A 57 6.27 -20.05 -15.96
C LEU A 57 6.24 -19.37 -17.35
N SER A 58 6.24 -20.17 -18.43
CA SER A 58 6.16 -19.68 -19.82
C SER A 58 4.86 -18.93 -20.17
N GLY A 59 3.79 -19.11 -19.37
CA GLY A 59 2.52 -18.40 -19.53
C GLY A 59 2.43 -17.10 -18.73
N VAL A 60 3.19 -16.96 -17.64
CA VAL A 60 3.12 -15.79 -16.75
C VAL A 60 4.20 -14.74 -17.04
N VAL A 61 5.31 -15.13 -17.67
CA VAL A 61 6.37 -14.22 -18.12
C VAL A 61 5.92 -13.42 -19.37
N ASP A 62 6.33 -12.16 -19.47
CA ASP A 62 5.92 -11.24 -20.55
C ASP A 62 6.83 -11.24 -21.78
N ASP A 63 8.15 -11.38 -21.59
CA ASP A 63 9.14 -11.32 -22.67
C ASP A 63 9.09 -12.59 -23.53
N PRO A 64 8.86 -12.50 -24.85
CA PRO A 64 8.76 -13.66 -25.73
C PRO A 64 10.02 -14.55 -25.72
N ALA A 65 11.21 -13.98 -25.53
CA ALA A 65 12.45 -14.74 -25.54
C ALA A 65 12.63 -15.55 -24.23
N GLN A 66 12.18 -15.00 -23.11
CA GLN A 66 12.11 -15.72 -21.83
C GLN A 66 11.05 -16.83 -21.85
N ARG A 67 9.90 -16.59 -22.50
CA ARG A 67 8.85 -17.59 -22.72
C ARG A 67 9.38 -18.75 -23.56
N ALA A 68 10.10 -18.47 -24.65
CA ALA A 68 10.76 -19.48 -25.48
C ALA A 68 11.78 -20.31 -24.69
N PHE A 69 12.62 -19.68 -23.86
CA PHE A 69 13.54 -20.41 -22.98
C PHE A 69 12.82 -21.38 -22.03
N CYS A 70 11.73 -20.94 -21.38
CA CYS A 70 10.94 -21.81 -20.51
C CYS A 70 10.34 -23.00 -21.26
N LEU A 71 9.83 -22.79 -22.48
CA LEU A 71 9.27 -23.86 -23.34
C LEU A 71 10.37 -24.83 -23.83
N GLN A 72 11.57 -24.34 -24.13
CA GLN A 72 12.74 -25.18 -24.45
C GLN A 72 13.18 -26.00 -23.23
N ALA A 73 13.14 -25.44 -22.02
CA ALA A 73 13.40 -26.18 -20.78
C ALA A 73 12.38 -27.31 -20.56
N VAL A 74 11.09 -27.08 -20.82
CA VAL A 74 10.06 -28.14 -20.84
C VAL A 74 10.42 -29.23 -21.84
N LEU A 75 10.79 -28.89 -23.08
CA LEU A 75 11.14 -29.89 -24.11
C LEU A 75 12.45 -30.64 -23.82
N ARG A 76 13.35 -30.07 -23.03
CA ARG A 76 14.57 -30.76 -22.57
C ARG A 76 14.28 -31.77 -21.45
N ILE A 77 13.23 -31.56 -20.66
CA ILE A 77 12.75 -32.50 -19.64
C ILE A 77 11.84 -33.56 -20.28
N ASN A 78 10.88 -33.13 -21.09
CA ASN A 78 9.91 -33.96 -21.80
C ASN A 78 9.81 -33.54 -23.27
N PRO A 79 10.60 -34.16 -24.17
CA PRO A 79 10.63 -33.82 -25.60
C PRO A 79 9.28 -33.99 -26.30
N GLN A 80 8.35 -34.78 -25.74
CA GLN A 80 7.05 -35.08 -26.33
C GLN A 80 5.93 -34.14 -25.86
N ASN A 81 6.19 -33.20 -24.94
CA ASN A 81 5.14 -32.31 -24.43
C ASN A 81 4.46 -31.50 -25.56
N PRO A 82 3.14 -31.72 -25.81
CA PRO A 82 2.44 -31.12 -26.94
C PRO A 82 2.09 -29.64 -26.71
N HIS A 83 2.10 -29.16 -25.46
CA HIS A 83 1.87 -27.75 -25.12
C HIS A 83 3.12 -26.91 -25.38
N ALA A 84 4.30 -27.41 -24.99
CA ALA A 84 5.56 -26.72 -25.21
C ALA A 84 5.91 -26.58 -26.70
N ARG A 85 5.71 -27.65 -27.49
CA ARG A 85 5.87 -27.59 -28.96
C ARG A 85 4.93 -26.56 -29.61
N ARG A 86 3.65 -26.54 -29.20
CA ARG A 86 2.67 -25.55 -29.69
C ARG A 86 3.04 -24.11 -29.29
N GLY A 87 3.56 -23.92 -28.08
CA GLY A 87 4.03 -22.62 -27.59
C GLY A 87 5.20 -22.06 -28.40
N LEU A 88 6.22 -22.89 -28.72
CA LEU A 88 7.34 -22.45 -29.56
C LEU A 88 6.91 -22.15 -30.99
N ALA A 89 6.13 -23.03 -31.62
CA ALA A 89 5.62 -22.80 -32.97
C ALA A 89 4.76 -21.52 -33.09
N TYR A 90 4.11 -21.09 -31.99
CA TYR A 90 3.41 -19.81 -31.92
C TYR A 90 4.37 -18.60 -31.86
N LEU A 91 5.42 -18.67 -31.04
CA LEU A 91 6.43 -17.60 -30.91
C LEU A 91 7.28 -17.42 -32.18
N GLU A 92 7.60 -18.53 -32.86
CA GLU A 92 8.27 -18.55 -34.16
C GLU A 92 7.43 -17.87 -35.24
N ARG A 93 6.12 -18.18 -35.31
CA ARG A 93 5.18 -17.51 -36.24
C ARG A 93 5.00 -16.02 -35.96
N GLN A 94 5.25 -15.57 -34.74
CA GLN A 94 5.26 -14.15 -34.39
C GLN A 94 6.58 -13.44 -34.71
N GLY A 95 7.57 -14.14 -35.28
CA GLY A 95 8.87 -13.57 -35.65
C GLY A 95 9.74 -13.19 -34.46
N THR A 96 9.44 -13.69 -33.25
CA THR A 96 10.07 -13.21 -32.00
C THR A 96 11.34 -13.97 -31.60
N VAL A 97 11.61 -15.16 -32.17
CA VAL A 97 12.80 -15.97 -31.85
C VAL A 97 13.30 -16.71 -33.09
N ASN A 98 14.59 -16.52 -33.43
CA ASN A 98 15.33 -17.44 -34.30
C ASN A 98 15.80 -18.63 -33.46
N ALA A 99 15.10 -19.76 -33.53
CA ALA A 99 15.43 -20.93 -32.73
C ALA A 99 16.69 -21.66 -33.26
N ARG A 100 17.72 -21.80 -32.40
CA ARG A 100 18.76 -22.81 -32.53
C ARG A 100 18.80 -23.65 -31.25
N PRO A 101 18.87 -25.00 -31.32
CA PRO A 101 18.96 -25.83 -30.12
C PRO A 101 20.32 -25.64 -29.45
N ILE A 102 20.32 -25.23 -28.18
CA ILE A 102 21.53 -25.24 -27.35
C ILE A 102 21.65 -26.64 -26.74
N ALA A 103 22.63 -27.40 -27.21
CA ALA A 103 23.01 -28.67 -26.62
C ALA A 103 23.78 -28.49 -25.29
N ASP A 104 23.88 -29.58 -24.54
CA ASP A 104 24.65 -29.75 -23.30
C ASP A 104 24.25 -28.97 -22.04
N LEU A 105 23.42 -29.65 -21.25
CA LEU A 105 23.54 -29.64 -19.78
C LEU A 105 23.70 -31.09 -19.30
N SER A 106 24.77 -31.72 -19.79
CA SER A 106 25.19 -33.11 -19.53
C SER A 106 26.17 -33.16 -18.34
N VAL A 107 26.06 -34.19 -17.49
CA VAL A 107 26.83 -34.33 -16.22
C VAL A 107 28.30 -34.72 -16.49
N PRO A 108 29.29 -34.20 -15.76
CA PRO A 108 30.70 -34.56 -15.96
C PRO A 108 31.02 -35.96 -15.40
N ALA A 109 31.57 -36.83 -16.24
CA ALA A 109 32.17 -38.11 -15.81
C ALA A 109 33.34 -38.51 -16.74
N ALA A 110 34.53 -38.62 -16.16
CA ALA A 110 35.76 -39.26 -16.66
C ALA A 110 36.36 -38.82 -18.02
N ALA A 111 37.63 -38.40 -17.97
CA ALA A 111 38.54 -38.24 -19.12
C ALA A 111 39.12 -39.62 -19.56
N PRO A 112 39.89 -39.76 -20.67
CA PRO A 112 41.16 -39.05 -20.85
C PRO A 112 41.34 -38.35 -22.23
N GLU A 113 42.43 -37.61 -22.29
CA GLU A 113 42.87 -36.74 -23.39
C GLU A 113 43.42 -37.52 -24.61
N THR A 114 43.34 -36.93 -25.81
CA THR A 114 44.41 -37.07 -26.81
C THR A 114 44.52 -35.80 -27.66
N THR A 115 45.75 -35.34 -27.84
CA THR A 115 46.15 -34.02 -28.33
C THR A 115 46.12 -33.90 -29.86
N THR A 116 45.66 -32.77 -30.42
CA THR A 116 46.40 -32.09 -31.50
C THR A 116 46.08 -30.59 -31.62
N GLU A 117 47.16 -29.81 -31.71
CA GLU A 117 47.28 -28.37 -32.01
C GLU A 117 47.20 -28.11 -33.55
N THR A 118 47.08 -26.91 -34.16
CA THR A 118 46.85 -25.46 -33.82
C THR A 118 47.03 -24.68 -35.15
N PRO A 119 46.56 -23.43 -35.41
CA PRO A 119 45.54 -22.55 -34.80
C PRO A 119 44.48 -21.99 -35.80
N ALA A 120 43.40 -21.38 -35.30
CA ALA A 120 42.71 -20.28 -36.00
C ALA A 120 42.07 -19.31 -34.99
N THR A 121 42.42 -18.03 -35.05
CA THR A 121 42.01 -17.01 -34.07
C THR A 121 40.49 -16.77 -34.07
N PRO A 122 39.82 -16.71 -32.90
CA PRO A 122 38.37 -16.63 -32.83
C PRO A 122 37.84 -15.19 -32.96
N ALA A 123 36.79 -15.01 -33.75
CA ALA A 123 36.04 -13.75 -33.81
C ALA A 123 34.53 -13.97 -34.07
N THR A 124 33.89 -14.87 -33.33
CA THR A 124 32.43 -15.01 -33.33
C THR A 124 31.87 -14.75 -31.93
N SER A 125 31.44 -13.51 -31.74
CA SER A 125 30.82 -12.89 -30.56
C SER A 125 30.14 -13.84 -29.55
N PRO A 126 30.70 -14.02 -28.33
CA PRO A 126 30.02 -14.68 -27.22
C PRO A 126 28.98 -13.78 -26.52
N ALA A 127 28.79 -12.53 -26.97
CA ALA A 127 28.08 -11.48 -26.23
C ALA A 127 26.54 -11.60 -26.23
N LYS A 128 25.95 -12.52 -26.99
CA LYS A 128 24.49 -12.73 -27.03
C LYS A 128 24.00 -13.88 -26.15
N ASP A 129 24.77 -14.97 -26.05
CA ASP A 129 24.40 -16.12 -25.23
C ASP A 129 24.60 -15.87 -23.73
N THR A 130 25.56 -15.01 -23.37
CA THR A 130 25.70 -14.48 -22.00
C THR A 130 24.44 -13.76 -21.60
N ALA A 131 24.00 -12.73 -22.33
CA ALA A 131 22.79 -11.95 -22.02
C ALA A 131 21.54 -12.81 -21.76
N HIS A 132 21.38 -13.93 -22.46
CA HIS A 132 20.25 -14.85 -22.27
C HIS A 132 20.36 -15.78 -21.05
N ARG A 133 21.54 -16.37 -20.79
CA ARG A 133 21.80 -17.14 -19.54
C ARG A 133 21.80 -16.22 -18.32
N ASP A 134 22.34 -15.03 -18.49
CA ASP A 134 22.42 -14.00 -17.49
C ASP A 134 21.04 -13.49 -17.12
N TRP A 135 20.06 -13.45 -18.02
CA TRP A 135 18.68 -13.14 -17.63
C TRP A 135 18.18 -14.07 -16.51
N TRP A 136 18.33 -15.39 -16.55
CA TRP A 136 17.85 -16.25 -15.45
C TRP A 136 18.58 -15.93 -14.13
N LEU A 137 19.88 -15.65 -14.21
CA LEU A 137 20.73 -15.28 -13.08
C LEU A 137 20.54 -13.83 -12.58
N HIS A 138 19.99 -12.93 -13.39
CA HIS A 138 19.65 -11.54 -13.05
C HIS A 138 18.19 -11.40 -12.67
N TRP A 139 17.27 -12.16 -13.26
CA TRP A 139 15.87 -12.31 -12.84
C TRP A 139 15.78 -12.77 -11.39
N ARG A 140 16.71 -13.65 -10.98
CA ARG A 140 17.05 -13.99 -9.58
C ARG A 140 17.24 -12.77 -8.65
N TRP A 141 17.60 -11.59 -9.17
CA TRP A 141 17.92 -10.35 -8.44
C TRP A 141 17.12 -9.10 -8.87
N GLN A 142 16.53 -9.06 -10.08
CA GLN A 142 16.22 -7.82 -10.82
C GLN A 142 14.73 -7.59 -11.11
N HIS A 143 13.80 -8.31 -10.47
CA HIS A 143 12.38 -7.90 -10.44
C HIS A 143 12.12 -6.66 -9.52
N ARG A 144 12.97 -5.64 -9.66
CA ARG A 144 12.75 -4.25 -9.23
C ARG A 144 12.64 -3.39 -10.50
N GLU A 145 11.42 -3.26 -11.02
CA GLU A 145 11.11 -2.56 -12.27
C GLU A 145 11.33 -1.03 -12.17
N THR A 146 12.55 -0.56 -12.42
CA THR A 146 12.92 0.85 -12.17
C THR A 146 12.69 1.81 -13.32
N SER A 147 12.48 1.34 -14.56
CA SER A 147 12.65 2.20 -15.75
C SER A 147 11.42 3.01 -16.18
N ARG A 148 10.19 2.61 -15.81
CA ARG A 148 8.95 3.34 -16.20
C ARG A 148 8.41 4.24 -15.10
N VAL A 149 8.54 3.82 -13.83
CA VAL A 149 8.06 4.59 -12.67
C VAL A 149 8.82 5.91 -12.51
N ARG A 150 10.13 5.93 -12.76
CA ARG A 150 10.96 7.14 -12.63
C ARG A 150 10.51 8.28 -13.54
N LEU A 151 10.11 7.99 -14.78
CA LEU A 151 9.69 9.02 -15.74
C LEU A 151 8.35 9.68 -15.33
N VAL A 152 7.39 8.88 -14.86
CA VAL A 152 6.10 9.37 -14.34
C VAL A 152 6.28 10.15 -13.05
N LEU A 153 7.16 9.69 -12.15
CA LEU A 153 7.45 10.31 -10.86
C LEU A 153 8.00 11.74 -10.97
N TRP A 154 8.73 12.07 -12.05
CA TRP A 154 9.21 13.43 -12.29
C TRP A 154 8.23 14.32 -13.06
N ILE A 155 7.46 13.78 -14.02
CA ILE A 155 6.54 14.59 -14.83
C ILE A 155 5.32 15.06 -14.03
N LEU A 156 4.73 14.17 -13.21
CA LEU A 156 3.52 14.46 -12.45
C LEU A 156 3.65 15.65 -11.47
N PRO A 157 4.70 15.78 -10.64
CA PRO A 157 4.85 16.94 -9.76
C PRO A 157 5.13 18.25 -10.52
N ILE A 158 5.80 18.19 -11.67
CA ILE A 158 6.05 19.39 -12.51
C ILE A 158 4.72 19.93 -13.07
N VAL A 159 3.84 19.04 -13.54
CA VAL A 159 2.50 19.41 -14.03
C VAL A 159 1.60 19.91 -12.89
N LEU A 160 1.64 19.29 -11.71
CA LEU A 160 0.90 19.79 -10.54
C LEU A 160 1.39 21.18 -10.10
N LEU A 161 2.70 21.43 -10.11
CA LEU A 161 3.27 22.72 -9.72
C LEU A 161 2.90 23.81 -10.74
N SER A 162 2.93 23.55 -12.04
CA SER A 162 2.52 24.54 -13.04
C SER A 162 1.02 24.87 -12.95
N VAL A 163 0.16 23.88 -12.71
CA VAL A 163 -1.28 24.10 -12.47
C VAL A 163 -1.51 24.89 -11.17
N ALA A 164 -0.79 24.58 -10.09
CA ALA A 164 -0.90 25.32 -8.83
C ALA A 164 -0.46 26.79 -8.96
N VAL A 165 0.63 27.06 -9.68
CA VAL A 165 1.07 28.44 -9.97
C VAL A 165 0.03 29.18 -10.82
N PHE A 166 -0.54 28.54 -11.83
CA PHE A 166 -1.58 29.16 -12.67
C PHE A 166 -2.86 29.48 -11.89
N LEU A 167 -3.32 28.58 -11.02
CA LEU A 167 -4.45 28.81 -10.11
C LEU A 167 -4.16 29.90 -9.08
N HIS A 168 -2.93 29.99 -8.57
CA HIS A 168 -2.55 31.05 -7.65
C HIS A 168 -2.56 32.43 -8.32
N GLN A 169 -2.05 32.53 -9.55
CA GLN A 169 -2.06 33.75 -10.36
C GLN A 169 -3.48 34.21 -10.74
N SER A 170 -4.40 33.28 -11.04
CA SER A 170 -5.79 33.66 -11.34
C SER A 170 -6.54 34.17 -10.09
N VAL A 171 -6.31 33.55 -8.93
CA VAL A 171 -6.90 33.99 -7.66
C VAL A 171 -6.34 35.33 -7.18
N SER A 172 -5.04 35.62 -7.37
CA SER A 172 -4.47 36.92 -6.98
C SER A 172 -5.09 38.07 -7.78
N ILE A 173 -5.24 37.92 -9.09
CA ILE A 173 -5.88 38.92 -9.97
C ILE A 173 -7.34 39.16 -9.56
N ALA A 174 -8.12 38.10 -9.29
CA ALA A 174 -9.49 38.23 -8.82
C ALA A 174 -9.60 38.91 -7.44
N ARG A 175 -8.64 38.65 -6.53
CA ARG A 175 -8.59 39.28 -5.21
C ARG A 175 -8.28 40.78 -5.28
N GLU A 176 -7.36 41.20 -6.16
CA GLU A 176 -7.06 42.62 -6.36
C GLU A 176 -8.28 43.38 -6.91
N GLN A 177 -9.02 42.78 -7.84
CA GLN A 177 -10.29 43.34 -8.36
C GLN A 177 -11.37 43.45 -7.26
N ALA A 178 -11.52 42.42 -6.42
CA ALA A 178 -12.48 42.43 -5.32
C ALA A 178 -12.12 43.46 -4.23
N LEU A 179 -10.85 43.61 -3.88
CA LEU A 179 -10.38 44.63 -2.94
C LEU A 179 -10.56 46.04 -3.49
N ALA A 180 -10.34 46.26 -4.79
CA ALA A 180 -10.61 47.54 -5.44
C ALA A 180 -12.11 47.90 -5.42
N ALA A 181 -12.99 46.92 -5.62
CA ALA A 181 -14.44 47.12 -5.53
C ALA A 181 -14.89 47.49 -4.10
N LEU A 182 -14.44 46.74 -3.09
CA LEU A 182 -14.76 47.02 -1.68
C LEU A 182 -14.21 48.38 -1.21
N ALA A 183 -13.03 48.78 -1.68
CA ALA A 183 -12.47 50.10 -1.37
C ALA A 183 -13.29 51.25 -1.97
N ALA A 184 -13.84 51.08 -3.18
CA ALA A 184 -14.76 52.05 -3.79
C ALA A 184 -16.10 52.15 -3.03
N GLU A 185 -16.59 51.03 -2.50
CA GLU A 185 -17.81 50.95 -1.70
C GLU A 185 -17.62 51.61 -0.32
N GLN A 186 -16.52 51.32 0.37
CA GLN A 186 -16.18 51.93 1.67
C GLN A 186 -15.97 53.44 1.58
N ALA A 187 -15.41 53.95 0.48
CA ALA A 187 -15.29 55.40 0.24
C ALA A 187 -16.65 56.13 0.21
N SER A 188 -17.73 55.42 -0.12
CA SER A 188 -19.10 55.97 -0.13
C SER A 188 -19.83 55.80 1.22
N ALA A 189 -19.39 54.87 2.07
CA ALA A 189 -20.07 54.53 3.32
C ALA A 189 -19.65 55.37 4.54
N PHE A 190 -18.54 56.12 4.48
CA PHE A 190 -18.01 56.88 5.62
C PHE A 190 -18.71 58.22 5.95
N THR A 191 -19.92 58.44 5.43
CA THR A 191 -20.76 59.58 5.81
C THR A 191 -21.96 59.10 6.64
N VAL A 192 -21.85 59.16 7.98
CA VAL A 192 -22.95 59.43 8.95
C VAL A 192 -22.42 59.37 10.40
N GLU A 193 -23.02 60.20 11.26
CA GLU A 193 -22.72 60.44 12.67
C GLU A 193 -22.70 59.22 13.62
N SER A 194 -21.89 59.33 14.67
CA SER A 194 -21.87 58.43 15.82
C SER A 194 -22.84 58.88 16.93
N PRO A 195 -23.65 57.97 17.51
CA PRO A 195 -24.28 58.17 18.81
C PRO A 195 -23.65 57.30 19.91
N SER A 196 -23.57 57.86 21.11
CA SER A 196 -23.05 57.21 22.33
C SER A 196 -24.08 56.28 22.98
N VAL A 197 -23.67 55.11 23.48
CA VAL A 197 -24.54 54.19 24.23
C VAL A 197 -24.20 54.21 25.73
N VAL A 198 -25.22 54.28 26.57
CA VAL A 198 -25.13 54.21 28.05
C VAL A 198 -25.50 52.80 28.52
N ALA A 199 -24.73 52.24 29.44
CA ALA A 199 -24.99 50.90 30.00
C ALA A 199 -26.04 50.95 31.13
N VAL A 200 -26.86 49.90 31.24
CA VAL A 200 -27.81 49.66 32.34
C VAL A 200 -27.58 48.26 32.93
N ALA A 201 -27.84 48.11 34.23
CA ALA A 201 -27.39 46.98 35.04
C ALA A 201 -28.26 45.70 34.93
N THR A 202 -27.59 44.56 35.14
CA THR A 202 -28.15 43.20 35.16
C THR A 202 -28.96 42.90 36.44
N PRO A 203 -30.12 42.21 36.37
CA PRO A 203 -30.75 41.57 37.51
C PRO A 203 -30.29 40.11 37.70
N THR A 204 -30.20 39.69 38.96
CA THR A 204 -29.70 38.38 39.42
C THR A 204 -30.74 37.24 39.23
N PRO A 205 -30.36 36.05 38.72
CA PRO A 205 -31.25 34.89 38.72
C PRO A 205 -31.29 34.16 40.08
N ILE A 206 -32.46 33.58 40.39
CA ILE A 206 -32.79 32.82 41.59
C ILE A 206 -32.37 31.35 41.38
N PRO A 207 -31.86 30.62 42.40
CA PRO A 207 -31.40 29.23 42.20
C PRO A 207 -32.58 28.28 41.93
N ALA A 208 -32.56 27.65 40.75
CA ALA A 208 -33.44 26.54 40.39
C ALA A 208 -32.74 25.19 40.63
N LEU A 209 -33.53 24.17 40.94
CA LEU A 209 -33.11 22.85 41.39
C LEU A 209 -32.10 22.12 40.49
N GLU A 210 -31.39 21.18 41.13
CA GLU A 210 -30.40 20.22 40.63
C GLU A 210 -30.68 19.59 39.25
N ALA A 211 -30.41 20.34 38.19
CA ALA A 211 -29.74 19.81 37.01
C ALA A 211 -28.24 20.12 37.15
N GLU A 212 -27.35 19.33 36.51
CA GLU A 212 -26.01 19.87 36.25
C GLU A 212 -26.20 21.16 35.45
N PRO A 213 -25.67 22.31 35.92
CA PRO A 213 -25.97 23.60 35.29
C PRO A 213 -25.50 23.54 33.83
N LEU A 214 -26.29 24.08 32.90
CA LEU A 214 -26.09 23.90 31.45
C LEU A 214 -24.63 24.15 31.02
N ALA A 215 -23.99 25.18 31.58
CA ALA A 215 -22.58 25.54 31.40
C ALA A 215 -21.57 24.43 31.77
N VAL A 216 -21.88 23.55 32.74
CA VAL A 216 -21.05 22.37 33.08
C VAL A 216 -21.16 21.31 31.99
N VAL A 217 -22.35 21.07 31.44
CA VAL A 217 -22.55 20.12 30.32
C VAL A 217 -21.90 20.64 29.04
N GLU A 218 -22.04 21.94 28.75
CA GLU A 218 -21.35 22.61 27.64
C GLU A 218 -19.82 22.51 27.80
N SER A 219 -19.27 22.85 28.96
CA SER A 219 -17.82 22.81 29.21
C SER A 219 -17.25 21.37 29.16
N LEU A 220 -18.00 20.37 29.66
CA LEU A 220 -17.66 18.96 29.49
C LEU A 220 -17.66 18.55 28.02
N THR A 221 -18.62 19.04 27.23
CA THR A 221 -18.74 18.75 25.80
C THR A 221 -17.59 19.36 25.00
N VAL A 222 -17.24 20.63 25.27
CA VAL A 222 -16.07 21.30 24.67
C VAL A 222 -14.75 20.60 25.07
N SER A 223 -14.60 20.27 26.35
CA SER A 223 -13.43 19.53 26.86
C SER A 223 -13.28 18.17 26.17
N TYR A 224 -14.36 17.38 26.10
CA TYR A 224 -14.38 16.09 25.41
C TYR A 224 -14.03 16.20 23.92
N LEU A 225 -14.65 17.14 23.19
CA LEU A 225 -14.40 17.34 21.76
C LEU A 225 -12.94 17.76 21.48
N SER A 226 -12.36 18.59 22.35
CA SER A 226 -10.95 18.98 22.25
C SER A 226 -9.98 17.81 22.50
N ALA A 227 -10.30 16.93 23.47
CA ALA A 227 -9.51 15.73 23.75
C ALA A 227 -9.58 14.71 22.59
N VAL A 228 -10.77 14.51 22.00
CA VAL A 228 -10.93 13.67 20.80
C VAL A 228 -10.17 14.25 19.61
N GLU A 229 -10.16 15.57 19.42
CA GLU A 229 -9.42 16.18 18.31
C GLU A 229 -7.90 16.02 18.44
N ALA A 230 -7.35 16.06 19.66
CA ALA A 230 -5.96 15.73 19.93
C ALA A 230 -5.63 14.27 19.52
N ILE A 231 -6.43 13.29 19.98
CA ILE A 231 -6.28 11.88 19.59
C ILE A 231 -6.34 11.72 18.05
N ARG A 232 -7.27 12.42 17.39
CA ARG A 232 -7.40 12.39 15.92
C ARG A 232 -6.19 13.03 15.21
N ALA A 233 -5.52 14.01 15.81
CA ALA A 233 -4.32 14.65 15.24
C ALA A 233 -3.10 13.71 15.31
N ASP A 234 -2.93 12.99 16.41
CA ASP A 234 -1.90 11.96 16.56
C ASP A 234 -2.10 10.82 15.55
N LEU A 235 -3.33 10.32 15.41
CA LEU A 235 -3.68 9.27 14.44
C LEU A 235 -3.47 9.72 12.98
N ARG A 236 -3.79 10.98 12.65
CA ARG A 236 -3.47 11.58 11.34
C ARG A 236 -1.97 11.57 11.08
N THR A 237 -1.18 11.99 12.07
CA THR A 237 0.29 12.03 11.98
C THR A 237 0.87 10.64 11.77
N ALA A 238 0.49 9.67 12.62
CA ALA A 238 0.93 8.27 12.50
C ALA A 238 0.52 7.63 11.16
N THR A 239 -0.68 7.93 10.65
CA THR A 239 -1.16 7.46 9.34
C THR A 239 -0.33 8.05 8.20
N MET A 240 0.05 9.33 8.28
CA MET A 240 0.91 9.98 7.29
C MET A 240 2.34 9.40 7.31
N THR A 241 2.93 9.19 8.48
CA THR A 241 4.22 8.49 8.62
C THR A 241 4.15 7.08 8.04
N TYR A 242 3.13 6.29 8.39
CA TYR A 242 2.92 4.95 7.84
C TYR A 242 2.84 4.96 6.31
N ARG A 243 2.08 5.88 5.71
CA ARG A 243 2.00 6.04 4.24
C ARG A 243 3.36 6.43 3.63
N GLN A 244 4.10 7.33 4.27
CA GLN A 244 5.42 7.78 3.79
C GLN A 244 6.45 6.65 3.81
N GLU A 245 6.43 5.79 4.83
CA GLU A 245 7.33 4.64 4.96
C GLU A 245 6.94 3.50 4.02
N THR A 246 5.64 3.24 3.84
CA THR A 246 5.14 2.11 3.03
C THR A 246 5.00 2.43 1.53
N SER A 247 5.03 3.70 1.12
CA SER A 247 4.97 4.11 -0.29
C SER A 247 6.31 4.03 -1.04
N GLN A 248 7.43 3.83 -0.35
CA GLN A 248 8.75 3.79 -0.99
C GLN A 248 8.98 2.46 -1.75
N PRO A 249 9.15 2.49 -3.08
CA PRO A 249 9.31 1.27 -3.86
C PRO A 249 10.66 0.59 -3.56
N GLY A 250 10.60 -0.64 -3.04
CA GLY A 250 11.78 -1.45 -2.72
C GLY A 250 12.14 -1.52 -1.23
N GLY A 251 11.29 -1.00 -0.34
CA GLY A 251 11.36 -1.28 1.09
C GLY A 251 11.43 -2.79 1.38
N ALA A 252 12.22 -3.20 2.36
CA ALA A 252 12.22 -4.58 2.84
C ALA A 252 10.87 -4.89 3.51
N SER A 253 10.40 -6.14 3.43
CA SER A 253 9.18 -6.58 4.13
C SER A 253 9.23 -6.24 5.63
N VAL A 254 10.41 -6.31 6.24
CA VAL A 254 10.70 -5.91 7.62
C VAL A 254 10.30 -4.45 7.90
N ASN A 255 10.55 -3.52 6.98
CA ASN A 255 10.19 -2.11 7.16
C ASN A 255 8.67 -1.92 7.14
N HIS A 256 7.96 -2.65 6.26
CA HIS A 256 6.50 -2.62 6.24
C HIS A 256 5.90 -3.20 7.52
N VAL A 257 6.41 -4.34 8.01
CA VAL A 257 6.01 -4.92 9.31
C VAL A 257 6.24 -3.93 10.45
N ALA A 258 7.42 -3.30 10.53
CA ALA A 258 7.75 -2.32 11.58
C ALA A 258 6.92 -1.02 11.48
N ALA A 259 6.52 -0.61 10.28
CA ALA A 259 5.59 0.51 10.07
C ALA A 259 4.17 0.13 10.53
N THR A 260 3.66 -1.04 10.14
CA THR A 260 2.34 -1.55 10.57
C THR A 260 2.28 -1.72 12.10
N GLN A 261 3.32 -2.27 12.72
CA GLN A 261 3.40 -2.43 14.17
C GLN A 261 3.35 -1.08 14.91
N ARG A 262 4.04 -0.05 14.41
CA ARG A 262 3.98 1.30 14.99
C ARG A 262 2.59 1.92 14.86
N LEU A 263 2.01 1.92 13.66
CA LEU A 263 0.64 2.44 13.47
C LEU A 263 -0.37 1.70 14.38
N ARG A 264 -0.27 0.37 14.46
CA ARG A 264 -1.08 -0.46 15.36
C ARG A 264 -0.92 -0.06 16.83
N SER A 265 0.30 0.22 17.28
CA SER A 265 0.54 0.67 18.66
C SER A 265 -0.10 2.03 18.94
N THR A 266 -0.07 2.96 17.98
CA THR A 266 -0.77 4.26 18.11
C THR A 266 -2.29 4.10 18.11
N VAL A 267 -2.87 3.22 17.29
CA VAL A 267 -4.32 2.93 17.31
C VAL A 267 -4.73 2.29 18.64
N ALA A 268 -3.93 1.37 19.19
CA ALA A 268 -4.18 0.77 20.49
C ALA A 268 -4.10 1.80 21.63
N GLN A 269 -3.13 2.72 21.58
CA GLN A 269 -3.02 3.82 22.54
C GLN A 269 -4.18 4.82 22.41
N ALA A 270 -4.61 5.14 21.18
CA ALA A 270 -5.77 5.99 20.95
C ALA A 270 -7.06 5.37 21.54
N LEU A 271 -7.25 4.06 21.41
CA LEU A 271 -8.37 3.32 22.05
C LEU A 271 -8.31 3.38 23.58
N ALA A 272 -7.11 3.25 24.17
CA ALA A 272 -6.93 3.37 25.62
C ALA A 272 -7.25 4.80 26.10
N ASN A 273 -6.65 5.82 25.49
CA ASN A 273 -6.90 7.23 25.79
C ASN A 273 -8.39 7.59 25.64
N LEU A 274 -9.07 7.06 24.61
CA LEU A 274 -10.49 7.29 24.37
C LEU A 274 -11.36 6.69 25.50
N GLY A 275 -10.96 5.54 26.06
CA GLY A 275 -11.63 4.88 27.18
C GLY A 275 -11.45 5.58 28.54
N GLU A 276 -10.48 6.48 28.68
CA GLU A 276 -10.29 7.31 29.88
C GLU A 276 -11.16 8.58 29.88
N LEU A 277 -11.75 8.96 28.73
CA LEU A 277 -12.56 10.18 28.60
C LEU A 277 -13.95 10.01 29.23
N ARG A 278 -14.38 11.01 30.01
CA ARG A 278 -15.78 11.14 30.43
C ARG A 278 -16.62 11.62 29.24
N VAL A 279 -17.47 10.74 28.72
CA VAL A 279 -18.30 11.00 27.53
C VAL A 279 -19.58 11.77 27.91
N PRO A 280 -19.87 12.94 27.30
CA PRO A 280 -21.17 13.59 27.42
C PRO A 280 -22.27 12.74 26.79
N GLY A 281 -23.45 12.65 27.42
CA GLY A 281 -24.55 11.79 26.93
C GLY A 281 -24.97 12.05 25.48
N VAL A 282 -24.96 13.32 25.05
CA VAL A 282 -25.24 13.74 23.66
C VAL A 282 -24.24 13.21 22.63
N LEU A 283 -22.99 12.94 23.04
CA LEU A 283 -21.92 12.44 22.18
C LEU A 283 -21.69 10.92 22.30
N LEU A 284 -22.42 10.23 23.18
CA LEU A 284 -22.25 8.78 23.39
C LEU A 284 -22.39 7.94 22.11
N PRO A 285 -23.34 8.19 21.18
CA PRO A 285 -23.42 7.43 19.92
C PRO A 285 -22.19 7.65 19.03
N ALA A 286 -21.74 8.89 18.89
CA ALA A 286 -20.57 9.24 18.09
C ALA A 286 -19.26 8.71 18.71
N HIS A 287 -19.18 8.68 20.04
CA HIS A 287 -18.09 8.03 20.77
C HIS A 287 -18.01 6.54 20.45
N GLU A 288 -19.13 5.81 20.58
CA GLU A 288 -19.17 4.36 20.32
C GLU A 288 -18.90 4.03 18.86
N ASP A 289 -19.45 4.79 17.90
CA ASP A 289 -19.10 4.64 16.49
C ASP A 289 -17.59 4.88 16.27
N TYR A 290 -16.98 5.90 16.90
CA TYR A 290 -15.55 6.17 16.73
C TYR A 290 -14.67 5.07 17.34
N ARG A 291 -15.00 4.65 18.57
CA ARG A 291 -14.35 3.55 19.30
C ARG A 291 -14.42 2.26 18.48
N ARG A 292 -15.59 1.93 17.93
CA ARG A 292 -15.79 0.76 17.07
C ARG A 292 -15.00 0.85 15.76
N GLY A 293 -14.91 2.05 15.18
CA GLY A 293 -14.05 2.32 14.03
C GLY A 293 -12.59 1.96 14.30
N LEU A 294 -12.03 2.46 15.40
CA LEU A 294 -10.63 2.19 15.79
C LEU A 294 -10.38 0.72 16.16
N GLU A 295 -11.33 0.02 16.79
CA GLU A 295 -11.25 -1.44 17.01
C GLU A 295 -11.10 -2.20 15.68
N LEU A 296 -11.84 -1.78 14.65
CA LEU A 296 -11.79 -2.39 13.33
C LEU A 296 -10.51 -2.04 12.58
N GLU A 297 -9.98 -0.82 12.71
CA GLU A 297 -8.64 -0.48 12.20
C GLU A 297 -7.57 -1.35 12.86
N LEU A 298 -7.61 -1.53 14.18
CA LEU A 298 -6.67 -2.37 14.92
C LEU A 298 -6.71 -3.83 14.42
N ALA A 299 -7.92 -4.41 14.29
CA ALA A 299 -8.11 -5.76 13.75
C ALA A 299 -7.69 -5.88 12.26
N GLY A 300 -7.79 -4.80 11.48
CA GLY A 300 -7.28 -4.72 10.12
C GLY A 300 -5.75 -4.73 10.08
N LEU A 301 -5.09 -4.01 10.99
CA LEU A 301 -3.63 -3.98 11.13
C LEU A 301 -3.08 -5.31 11.64
N ASP A 302 -3.75 -5.97 12.59
CA ASP A 302 -3.46 -7.36 12.99
C ASP A 302 -3.51 -8.31 11.79
N ALA A 303 -4.55 -8.20 10.95
CA ALA A 303 -4.66 -9.02 9.74
C ALA A 303 -3.57 -8.71 8.70
N ILE A 304 -3.07 -7.46 8.59
CA ILE A 304 -1.88 -7.15 7.76
C ILE A 304 -0.63 -7.84 8.31
N LEU A 305 -0.42 -7.84 9.64
CA LEU A 305 0.74 -8.50 10.25
C LEU A 305 0.70 -10.02 10.02
N GLU A 306 -0.47 -10.63 10.14
CA GLU A 306 -0.66 -12.06 9.88
C GLU A 306 -0.54 -12.41 8.38
N PHE A 307 -0.85 -11.48 7.48
CA PHE A 307 -0.50 -11.64 6.06
C PHE A 307 1.02 -11.64 5.84
N TYR A 308 1.79 -10.82 6.57
CA TYR A 308 3.25 -10.82 6.43
C TYR A 308 3.95 -12.04 7.05
N SER A 309 3.34 -12.73 8.03
CA SER A 309 3.84 -14.01 8.58
C SER A 309 3.47 -15.20 7.68
N THR A 310 2.21 -15.29 7.24
CA THR A 310 1.67 -16.48 6.55
C THR A 310 1.71 -16.41 5.02
N TYR A 311 1.72 -15.20 4.45
CA TYR A 311 1.46 -14.90 3.04
C TYR A 311 0.09 -15.40 2.52
N ASP A 312 -0.87 -15.69 3.39
CA ASP A 312 -2.22 -16.07 2.98
C ASP A 312 -3.10 -14.84 2.68
N VAL A 313 -3.58 -14.79 1.43
CA VAL A 313 -4.45 -13.74 0.89
C VAL A 313 -5.75 -13.59 1.69
N ALA A 314 -6.22 -14.63 2.40
CA ALA A 314 -7.37 -14.52 3.29
C ALA A 314 -7.17 -13.44 4.38
N HIS A 315 -5.94 -13.26 4.88
CA HIS A 315 -5.62 -12.22 5.85
C HIS A 315 -5.61 -10.81 5.22
N ALA A 316 -5.10 -10.67 3.99
CA ALA A 316 -5.16 -9.41 3.25
C ALA A 316 -6.62 -9.00 2.92
N ASN A 317 -7.45 -9.96 2.51
CA ASN A 317 -8.89 -9.73 2.26
C ASN A 317 -9.64 -9.36 3.55
N ARG A 318 -9.33 -10.05 4.67
CA ARG A 318 -9.86 -9.70 5.99
C ARG A 318 -9.48 -8.28 6.39
N ALA A 319 -8.22 -7.90 6.20
CA ALA A 319 -7.75 -6.54 6.49
C ALA A 319 -8.52 -5.49 5.68
N ALA A 320 -8.66 -5.69 4.36
CA ALA A 320 -9.40 -4.79 3.49
C ALA A 320 -10.86 -4.58 3.92
N LEU A 321 -11.57 -5.66 4.27
CA LEU A 321 -12.93 -5.59 4.81
C LEU A 321 -12.98 -4.80 6.12
N ARG A 322 -12.07 -5.07 7.06
CA ARG A 322 -12.02 -4.38 8.35
C ARG A 322 -11.76 -2.88 8.21
N PHE A 323 -10.87 -2.45 7.30
CA PHE A 323 -10.67 -1.02 7.03
C PHE A 323 -11.87 -0.37 6.35
N GLN A 324 -12.60 -1.10 5.49
CA GLN A 324 -13.84 -0.59 4.89
C GLN A 324 -14.94 -0.41 5.95
N GLU A 325 -15.14 -1.39 6.84
CA GLU A 325 -16.07 -1.28 7.97
C GLU A 325 -15.65 -0.15 8.91
N ALA A 326 -14.38 -0.09 9.31
CA ALA A 326 -13.81 0.95 10.17
C ALA A 326 -14.11 2.35 9.64
N ARG A 327 -13.86 2.57 8.34
CA ARG A 327 -14.12 3.85 7.68
C ARG A 327 -15.57 4.29 7.80
N ALA A 328 -16.54 3.38 7.59
CA ALA A 328 -17.97 3.71 7.69
C ALA A 328 -18.38 4.15 9.12
N PHE A 329 -17.82 3.50 10.14
CA PHE A 329 -17.99 3.89 11.55
C PHE A 329 -17.32 5.24 11.87
N ILE A 330 -16.08 5.44 11.43
CA ILE A 330 -15.33 6.69 11.64
C ILE A 330 -16.01 7.88 10.93
N GLU A 331 -16.50 7.71 9.70
CA GLU A 331 -17.22 8.77 8.97
C GLU A 331 -18.52 9.15 9.69
N ARG A 332 -19.28 8.18 10.19
CA ARG A 332 -20.50 8.44 10.97
C ARG A 332 -20.21 9.20 12.27
N ALA A 333 -19.19 8.78 13.02
CA ALA A 333 -18.77 9.46 14.24
C ALA A 333 -18.34 10.91 13.97
N GLN A 334 -17.61 11.16 12.87
CA GLN A 334 -17.18 12.50 12.49
C GLN A 334 -18.36 13.44 12.20
N VAL A 335 -19.41 12.94 11.53
CA VAL A 335 -20.65 13.71 11.34
C VAL A 335 -21.29 14.07 12.68
N GLY A 336 -21.36 13.12 13.63
CA GLY A 336 -21.87 13.37 14.98
C GLY A 336 -21.08 14.44 15.75
N PHE A 337 -19.74 14.36 15.74
CA PHE A 337 -18.89 15.37 16.38
C PHE A 337 -19.00 16.75 15.70
N GLN A 338 -19.13 16.80 14.38
CA GLN A 338 -19.30 18.05 13.63
C GLN A 338 -20.66 18.72 13.90
N ALA A 339 -21.74 17.93 13.97
CA ALA A 339 -23.06 18.45 14.31
C ALA A 339 -23.07 19.11 15.70
N GLN A 340 -22.45 18.47 16.71
CA GLN A 340 -22.37 19.06 18.05
C GLN A 340 -21.52 20.34 18.10
N LEU A 341 -20.42 20.41 17.33
CA LEU A 341 -19.62 21.63 17.20
C LEU A 341 -20.39 22.78 16.54
N GLN A 342 -21.27 22.48 15.58
CA GLN A 342 -22.13 23.48 14.94
C GLN A 342 -23.16 24.05 15.92
N LEU A 343 -23.85 23.18 16.67
CA LEU A 343 -24.83 23.60 17.68
C LEU A 343 -24.21 24.51 18.75
N LEU A 344 -23.05 24.14 19.31
CA LEU A 344 -22.31 24.97 20.26
C LEU A 344 -21.91 26.34 19.66
N GLY A 345 -21.61 26.38 18.37
CA GLY A 345 -21.34 27.61 17.63
C GLY A 345 -22.58 28.50 17.53
N GLU A 346 -23.72 27.94 17.15
CA GLU A 346 -25.01 28.66 17.04
C GLU A 346 -25.48 29.20 18.41
N GLU A 347 -25.40 28.40 19.46
CA GLU A 347 -25.74 28.83 20.84
C GLU A 347 -24.84 29.98 21.32
N SER A 348 -23.54 29.94 21.01
CA SER A 348 -22.61 31.03 21.36
C SER A 348 -22.96 32.35 20.68
N LEU A 349 -23.44 32.31 19.43
CA LEU A 349 -23.88 33.49 18.69
C LEU A 349 -25.18 34.04 19.26
N ILE A 350 -26.17 33.18 19.53
CA ILE A 350 -27.46 33.59 20.12
C ILE A 350 -27.24 34.26 21.48
N SER A 351 -26.40 33.66 22.33
CA SER A 351 -26.02 34.23 23.64
C SER A 351 -25.40 35.63 23.49
N ALA A 352 -24.50 35.82 22.52
CA ALA A 352 -23.88 37.11 22.23
C ALA A 352 -24.88 38.18 21.74
N TYR A 353 -25.95 37.79 21.03
CA TYR A 353 -27.01 38.71 20.60
C TYR A 353 -28.04 39.02 21.69
N THR A 354 -28.27 38.11 22.65
CA THR A 354 -29.25 38.31 23.74
C THR A 354 -28.77 39.15 24.93
N ILE A 355 -27.49 39.52 24.98
CA ILE A 355 -26.89 40.35 26.05
C ILE A 355 -26.90 41.87 25.69
N ARG A 356 -27.56 42.25 24.58
CA ARG A 356 -27.47 43.59 23.99
C ARG A 356 -28.72 44.46 24.14
#